data_AF-A0A8H5H8J7-F1
#
_entry.id   AF-A0A8H5H8J7-F1
#
_cell.length_a   1.000
_cell.length_b   1.000
_cell.length_c   1.000
_cell.angle_alpha   90.00
_cell.angle_beta   90.00
_cell.angle_gamma   90.00
#
_symmetry.space_group_name_H-M   'P 1'
#
loop_
_entity.id
_entity.type
_entity.pdbx_description
1 polymer ?
#
loop_
_entity_poly.entity_id
_entity_poly.type
_entity_poly.pdbx_seq_one_letter_code
_entity_poly.pdbx_strand_id
1 'polypeptide(L)'
;MSALFKVPCILLVSLAFHNAFTSPNAPDPEERAPVNTLGERFVKLGMSMIRVRKAILWGLGVMEIIAILANTLPVMGAVPQPASNLVKMLGQVDDLYLTPSSAAGMLLIVSGSLIRWQCYRTMKHLFTFEISIRKDHRLVTTGPYGVVRHPSYMGTLAVHIGMYCWFGSRGSWLRESGLLDTVGGRVSAILFATSMTGVLVGLLRRVPVEDAMLKRTFGKQWDVWARRVPYALVPGLY
;
A
#
# COMPACT_ATOMS: atom_id res chain seq x y z
N MET A 1 3.62 -10.12 24.63
CA MET A 1 2.55 -9.09 24.49
C MET A 1 1.25 -9.82 24.21
N SER A 2 0.13 -9.41 24.82
CA SER A 2 -1.17 -10.08 24.60
C SER A 2 -1.64 -9.94 23.15
N ALA A 3 -2.31 -10.96 22.62
CA ALA A 3 -2.88 -10.95 21.27
C ALA A 3 -3.82 -9.75 21.04
N LEU A 4 -4.51 -9.30 22.09
CA LEU A 4 -5.38 -8.12 22.08
C LEU A 4 -4.67 -6.83 21.66
N PHE A 5 -3.38 -6.66 22.00
CA PHE A 5 -2.61 -5.48 21.59
C PHE A 5 -2.46 -5.39 20.06
N LYS A 6 -2.58 -6.51 19.35
CA LYS A 6 -2.48 -6.55 17.90
C LYS A 6 -3.71 -5.96 17.19
N VAL A 7 -4.87 -5.94 17.84
CA VAL A 7 -6.13 -5.39 17.28
C VAL A 7 -5.98 -3.92 16.84
N PRO A 8 -5.55 -2.97 17.69
CA PRO A 8 -5.33 -1.60 17.26
C PRO A 8 -4.25 -1.49 16.17
N CYS A 9 -3.22 -2.35 16.18
CA CYS A 9 -2.22 -2.39 15.12
C CYS A 9 -2.82 -2.81 13.76
N ILE A 10 -3.71 -3.81 13.74
CA ILE A 10 -4.42 -4.25 12.53
C ILE A 10 -5.28 -3.12 11.96
N LEU A 11 -6.04 -2.43 12.81
CA LEU A 11 -6.86 -1.29 12.40
C LEU A 11 -5.99 -0.16 11.84
N LEU A 12 -4.88 0.15 12.50
CA LEU A 12 -3.93 1.17 12.04
C LEU A 12 -3.34 0.82 10.68
N VAL A 13 -2.90 -0.43 10.47
CA VAL A 13 -2.38 -0.92 9.18
C VAL A 13 -3.44 -0.84 8.08
N SER A 14 -4.66 -1.30 8.36
CA SER A 14 -5.78 -1.27 7.41
C SER A 14 -6.16 0.15 7.01
N LEU A 15 -6.24 1.07 7.97
CA LEU A 15 -6.51 2.49 7.72
C LEU A 15 -5.36 3.17 6.96
N ALA A 16 -4.12 2.92 7.36
CA ALA A 16 -2.93 3.46 6.70
C ALA A 16 -2.87 3.03 5.23
N PHE A 17 -3.07 1.74 4.94
CA PHE A 17 -3.14 1.24 3.57
C PHE A 17 -4.32 1.86 2.81
N HIS A 18 -5.51 1.90 3.42
CA HIS A 18 -6.70 2.46 2.79
C HIS A 18 -6.47 3.91 2.34
N ASN A 19 -5.94 4.74 3.24
CA ASN A 19 -5.63 6.14 2.96
C ASN A 19 -4.53 6.28 1.91
N ALA A 20 -3.48 5.46 2.01
CA ALA A 20 -2.38 5.47 1.05
C ALA A 20 -2.85 5.18 -0.38
N PHE A 21 -3.91 4.40 -0.60
CA PHE A 21 -4.41 4.09 -1.94
C PHE A 21 -5.78 4.69 -2.23
N THR A 22 -6.17 5.75 -1.52
CA THR A 22 -7.32 6.59 -1.89
C THR A 22 -6.77 7.85 -2.54
N SER A 23 -6.95 7.97 -3.86
CA SER A 23 -6.57 9.21 -4.56
C SER A 23 -7.48 10.35 -4.07
N PRO A 24 -6.93 11.53 -3.73
CA PRO A 24 -7.73 12.68 -3.36
C PRO A 24 -8.52 13.26 -4.54
N ASN A 25 -8.07 13.02 -5.78
CA ASN A 25 -8.69 13.57 -6.99
C ASN A 25 -9.00 12.46 -7.99
N ALA A 26 -10.07 12.65 -8.76
CA ALA A 26 -10.36 11.82 -9.93
C ALA A 26 -9.38 12.16 -11.08
N PRO A 27 -8.97 11.16 -11.87
CA PRO A 27 -8.23 11.41 -13.11
C PRO A 27 -9.16 12.10 -14.12
N ASP A 28 -8.65 13.13 -14.79
CA ASP A 28 -9.32 13.75 -15.92
C ASP A 28 -8.81 13.08 -17.21
N PRO A 29 -9.67 12.39 -18.00
CA PRO A 29 -9.27 11.73 -19.23
C PRO A 29 -8.61 12.65 -20.26
N GLU A 30 -8.98 13.93 -20.31
CA GLU A 30 -8.45 14.91 -21.27
C GLU A 30 -7.03 15.37 -20.92
N GLU A 31 -6.66 15.31 -19.64
CA GLU A 31 -5.35 15.76 -19.13
C GLU A 31 -4.32 14.61 -19.04
N ARG A 32 -4.69 13.40 -19.48
CA ARG A 32 -3.83 12.22 -19.46
C ARG A 32 -2.73 12.37 -20.51
N ALA A 33 -1.48 12.18 -20.08
CA ALA A 33 -0.40 12.07 -21.04
C ALA A 33 -0.59 10.81 -21.90
N PRO A 34 -0.35 10.86 -23.23
CA PRO A 34 -0.47 9.71 -24.13
C PRO A 34 0.70 8.74 -23.97
N VAL A 35 0.98 8.34 -22.72
CA VAL A 35 2.06 7.43 -22.36
C VAL A 35 1.49 6.02 -22.35
N ASN A 36 2.00 5.15 -23.22
CA ASN A 36 1.60 3.74 -23.30
C ASN A 36 2.80 2.80 -23.13
N THR A 37 3.63 3.08 -22.12
CA THR A 37 4.76 2.21 -21.79
C THR A 37 4.29 0.96 -21.06
N LEU A 38 5.11 -0.10 -21.04
CA LEU A 38 4.84 -1.29 -20.23
C LEU A 38 4.65 -0.93 -18.75
N GLY A 39 5.44 0.01 -18.22
CA GLY A 39 5.30 0.52 -16.86
C GLY A 39 3.91 1.12 -16.61
N GLU A 40 3.41 1.93 -17.54
CA GLU A 40 2.07 2.52 -17.43
C GLU A 40 0.96 1.47 -17.48
N ARG A 41 1.10 0.43 -18.31
CA ARG A 41 0.15 -0.70 -18.35
C ARG A 41 0.10 -1.43 -17.01
N PHE A 42 1.25 -1.71 -16.39
CA PHE A 42 1.31 -2.34 -15.07
C PHE A 42 0.68 -1.46 -13.98
N VAL A 43 0.94 -0.14 -14.01
CA VAL A 43 0.35 0.80 -13.05
C VAL A 43 -1.17 0.90 -13.24
N LYS A 44 -1.67 0.99 -14.48
CA LYS A 44 -3.12 0.99 -14.79
C LYS A 44 -3.82 -0.28 -14.33
N LEU A 45 -3.22 -1.43 -14.60
CA LEU A 45 -3.71 -2.72 -14.09
C LEU A 45 -3.69 -2.73 -12.56
N GLY A 46 -2.64 -2.22 -11.93
CA GLY A 46 -2.56 -2.04 -10.49
C GLY A 46 -3.67 -1.17 -9.91
N MET A 47 -3.97 -0.05 -10.56
CA MET A 47 -5.00 0.91 -10.17
C MET A 47 -6.40 0.30 -10.26
N SER A 48 -6.71 -0.44 -11.33
CA SER A 48 -8.02 -1.08 -11.48
C SER A 48 -8.30 -2.09 -10.35
N MET A 49 -7.24 -2.69 -9.80
CA MET A 49 -7.32 -3.62 -8.68
C MET A 49 -7.31 -2.96 -7.29
N ILE A 50 -7.17 -1.64 -7.15
CA ILE A 50 -7.07 -0.98 -5.82
C ILE A 50 -8.28 -1.31 -4.94
N ARG A 51 -9.50 -1.28 -5.48
CA ARG A 51 -10.72 -1.59 -4.72
C ARG A 51 -10.70 -3.02 -4.18
N VAL A 52 -10.34 -3.98 -5.05
CA VAL A 52 -10.23 -5.40 -4.70
C VAL A 52 -9.15 -5.60 -3.64
N ARG A 53 -7.97 -4.99 -3.80
CA ARG A 53 -6.89 -5.09 -2.82
C ARG A 53 -7.29 -4.52 -1.46
N LYS A 54 -7.96 -3.35 -1.43
CA LYS A 54 -8.48 -2.80 -0.17
C LYS A 54 -9.47 -3.77 0.50
N ALA A 55 -10.39 -4.36 -0.27
CA ALA A 55 -11.35 -5.32 0.26
C ALA A 55 -10.67 -6.57 0.83
N ILE A 56 -9.67 -7.13 0.11
CA ILE A 56 -8.88 -8.26 0.59
C ILE A 56 -8.21 -7.93 1.92
N LEU A 57 -7.57 -6.76 2.03
CA LEU A 57 -6.82 -6.39 3.22
C LEU A 57 -7.70 -6.11 4.43
N TRP A 58 -8.83 -5.41 4.23
CA TRP A 58 -9.84 -5.28 5.28
C TRP A 58 -10.41 -6.63 5.68
N GLY A 59 -10.66 -7.51 4.71
CA GLY A 59 -11.09 -8.88 4.95
C GLY A 59 -10.09 -9.62 5.85
N LEU A 60 -8.83 -9.73 5.45
CA LEU A 60 -7.78 -10.38 6.24
C LEU A 60 -7.65 -9.78 7.64
N GLY A 61 -7.73 -8.46 7.77
CA GLY A 61 -7.69 -7.78 9.07
C GLY A 61 -8.88 -8.11 9.95
N VAL A 62 -10.10 -8.15 9.40
CA VAL A 62 -11.31 -8.55 10.13
C VAL A 62 -11.22 -10.02 10.58
N MET A 63 -10.76 -10.92 9.71
CA MET A 63 -10.57 -12.33 10.06
C MET A 63 -9.59 -12.50 11.21
N GLU A 64 -8.46 -11.76 11.18
CA GLU A 64 -7.47 -11.79 12.26
C GLU A 64 -8.02 -11.24 13.58
N ILE A 65 -8.79 -10.14 13.54
CA ILE A 65 -9.46 -9.60 14.72
C ILE A 65 -10.47 -10.58 15.29
N ILE A 66 -11.30 -11.21 14.45
CA ILE A 66 -12.27 -12.23 14.89
C ILE A 66 -11.55 -13.39 15.58
N ALA A 67 -10.45 -13.88 15.00
CA ALA A 67 -9.66 -14.95 15.61
C ALA A 67 -9.05 -14.54 16.95
N ILE A 68 -8.48 -13.34 17.06
CA ILE A 68 -7.96 -12.81 18.33
C ILE A 68 -9.06 -12.73 19.39
N LEU A 69 -10.22 -12.17 19.04
CA LEU A 69 -11.34 -12.01 19.98
C LEU A 69 -11.92 -13.36 20.41
N ALA A 70 -12.00 -14.32 19.49
CA ALA A 70 -12.47 -15.68 19.77
C ALA A 70 -11.58 -16.40 20.80
N ASN A 71 -10.26 -16.20 20.75
CA ASN A 71 -9.31 -16.87 21.65
C ASN A 71 -9.10 -16.15 22.99
N THR A 72 -9.46 -14.86 23.07
CA THR A 72 -9.18 -14.04 24.26
C THR A 72 -10.40 -13.70 25.09
N LEU A 73 -11.58 -13.62 24.48
CA LEU A 73 -12.80 -13.31 25.20
C LEU A 73 -13.58 -14.61 25.50
N PRO A 74 -14.06 -14.82 26.75
CA PRO A 74 -14.93 -15.96 27.11
C PRO A 74 -16.35 -15.85 26.51
N VAL A 75 -16.52 -15.07 25.43
CA VAL A 75 -17.78 -14.78 24.74
C VAL A 75 -18.38 -16.02 24.05
N MET A 76 -17.65 -17.14 23.99
CA MET A 76 -18.15 -18.40 23.43
C MET A 76 -19.38 -18.99 24.15
N GLY A 77 -19.77 -18.46 25.32
CA GLY A 77 -21.04 -18.81 25.98
C GLY A 77 -22.29 -18.05 25.48
N ALA A 78 -22.13 -16.94 24.74
CA ALA A 78 -23.23 -16.04 24.36
C ALA A 78 -23.46 -15.92 22.83
N VAL A 79 -22.68 -16.64 22.01
CA VAL A 79 -22.80 -16.62 20.55
C VAL A 79 -23.79 -17.71 20.09
N PRO A 80 -24.80 -17.40 19.26
CA PRO A 80 -25.72 -18.40 18.70
C PRO A 80 -24.96 -19.54 18.00
N GLN A 81 -25.42 -20.79 18.18
CA GLN A 81 -24.79 -22.01 17.67
C GLN A 81 -24.24 -21.94 16.22
N PRO A 82 -24.98 -21.41 15.21
CA PRO A 82 -24.46 -21.35 13.84
C PRO A 82 -23.25 -20.42 13.70
N ALA A 83 -23.18 -19.32 14.48
CA ALA A 83 -22.04 -18.42 14.49
C ALA A 83 -20.86 -19.02 15.28
N SER A 84 -21.12 -19.88 16.28
CA SER A 84 -20.06 -20.54 17.05
C SER A 84 -19.20 -21.49 16.19
N ASN A 85 -19.82 -22.20 15.24
CA ASN A 85 -19.09 -23.12 14.35
C ASN A 85 -18.22 -22.36 13.35
N LEU A 86 -18.72 -21.25 12.81
CA LEU A 86 -17.95 -20.37 11.94
C LEU A 86 -16.78 -19.74 12.70
N VAL A 87 -17.00 -19.24 13.92
CA VAL A 87 -15.94 -18.68 14.77
C VAL A 87 -14.90 -19.72 15.15
N LYS A 88 -15.29 -20.96 15.46
CA LYS A 88 -14.34 -22.06 15.70
C LYS A 88 -13.53 -22.41 14.45
N MET A 89 -14.17 -22.48 13.30
CA MET A 89 -13.50 -22.77 12.02
C MET A 89 -12.52 -21.67 11.62
N LEU A 90 -12.81 -20.41 11.94
CA LEU A 90 -11.97 -19.25 11.59
C LEU A 90 -10.94 -18.88 12.68
N GLY A 91 -11.18 -19.31 13.92
CA GLY A 91 -10.53 -18.81 15.12
C GLY A 91 -9.66 -19.80 15.89
N GLN A 92 -9.63 -21.10 15.56
CA GLN A 92 -8.66 -22.05 16.15
C GLN A 92 -7.24 -21.79 15.67
N VAL A 93 -6.69 -20.63 16.06
CA VAL A 93 -5.36 -20.13 15.72
C VAL A 93 -4.76 -19.56 16.99
N ASP A 94 -3.99 -20.39 17.71
CA ASP A 94 -3.49 -20.05 19.04
C ASP A 94 -2.36 -19.00 19.00
N ASP A 95 -1.64 -18.91 17.89
CA ASP A 95 -0.38 -18.15 17.77
C ASP A 95 -0.52 -16.78 17.11
N LEU A 96 -1.53 -15.98 17.47
CA LEU A 96 -1.69 -14.62 16.93
C LEU A 96 -0.98 -13.56 17.77
N TYR A 97 0.21 -13.15 17.35
CA TYR A 97 1.00 -12.13 18.05
C TYR A 97 1.76 -11.20 17.10
N LEU A 98 2.35 -10.14 17.67
CA LEU A 98 3.18 -9.18 16.96
C LEU A 98 4.64 -9.66 17.03
N THR A 99 5.24 -9.92 15.86
CA THR A 99 6.66 -10.25 15.72
C THR A 99 7.47 -8.99 15.41
N PRO A 100 8.79 -8.99 15.58
CA PRO A 100 9.63 -7.89 15.11
C PRO A 100 9.45 -7.57 13.62
N SER A 101 9.22 -8.59 12.79
CA SER A 101 8.98 -8.40 11.35
C SER A 101 7.61 -7.80 11.06
N SER A 102 6.54 -8.20 11.75
CA SER A 102 5.24 -7.50 11.59
C SER A 102 5.27 -6.09 12.17
N ALA A 103 5.97 -5.86 13.28
CA ALA A 103 6.17 -4.50 13.80
C ALA A 103 6.91 -3.61 12.78
N ALA A 104 8.00 -4.10 12.18
CA ALA A 104 8.69 -3.41 11.10
C ALA A 104 7.77 -3.19 9.88
N GLY A 105 6.96 -4.20 9.52
CA GLY A 105 5.97 -4.09 8.45
C GLY A 105 4.95 -3.00 8.70
N MET A 106 4.40 -2.93 9.92
CA MET A 106 3.50 -1.86 10.34
C MET A 106 4.16 -0.48 10.24
N LEU A 107 5.38 -0.33 10.73
CA LEU A 107 6.11 0.94 10.66
C LEU A 107 6.33 1.39 9.20
N LEU A 108 6.68 0.46 8.31
CA LEU A 108 6.81 0.73 6.87
C LEU A 108 5.49 1.15 6.23
N ILE A 109 4.38 0.47 6.56
CA ILE A 109 3.05 0.81 6.04
C ILE A 109 2.61 2.20 6.53
N VAL A 110 2.75 2.47 7.82
CA VAL A 110 2.35 3.74 8.42
C VAL A 110 3.20 4.89 7.88
N SER A 111 4.53 4.75 7.88
CA SER A 111 5.43 5.79 7.36
C SER A 111 5.23 6.03 5.86
N GLY A 112 5.12 4.97 5.05
CA GLY A 112 4.86 5.09 3.62
C GLY A 112 3.49 5.73 3.31
N SER A 113 2.47 5.43 4.11
CA SER A 113 1.16 6.07 4.03
C SER A 113 1.22 7.56 4.38
N LEU A 114 1.94 7.92 5.45
CA LEU A 114 2.14 9.32 5.84
C LEU A 114 2.88 10.13 4.77
N ILE A 115 3.92 9.56 4.15
CA ILE A 115 4.62 10.19 3.03
C ILE A 115 3.65 10.46 1.88
N ARG A 116 2.82 9.47 1.50
CA ARG A 116 1.82 9.64 0.44
C ARG A 116 0.77 10.68 0.80
N TRP A 117 0.29 10.68 2.04
CA TRP A 117 -0.64 11.69 2.52
C TRP A 117 -0.05 13.11 2.47
N GLN A 118 1.22 13.27 2.84
CA GLN A 118 1.93 14.55 2.68
C GLN A 118 2.04 14.95 1.19
N CYS A 119 2.30 14.00 0.29
CA CYS A 119 2.31 14.26 -1.16
C CYS A 119 0.93 14.75 -1.64
N TYR A 120 -0.16 14.12 -1.18
CA TYR A 120 -1.53 14.54 -1.51
C TYR A 120 -1.81 15.97 -1.05
N ARG A 121 -1.42 16.31 0.19
CA ARG A 121 -1.60 17.65 0.73
C ARG A 121 -0.75 18.71 0.03
N THR A 122 0.46 18.34 -0.41
CA THR A 122 1.40 19.25 -1.07
C THR A 122 0.97 19.54 -2.51
N MET A 123 0.63 18.50 -3.29
CA MET A 123 0.21 18.64 -4.69
C MET A 123 -1.27 19.05 -4.83
N LYS A 124 -2.12 18.79 -3.83
CA LYS A 124 -3.57 19.07 -3.85
C LYS A 124 -4.21 18.52 -5.14
N HIS A 125 -4.91 19.34 -5.91
CA HIS A 125 -5.59 18.94 -7.15
C HIS A 125 -4.63 18.43 -8.24
N LEU A 126 -3.34 18.78 -8.19
CA LEU A 126 -2.33 18.31 -9.15
C LEU A 126 -1.98 16.82 -8.96
N PHE A 127 -2.36 16.22 -7.82
CA PHE A 127 -2.08 14.82 -7.55
C PHE A 127 -3.04 13.88 -8.27
N THR A 128 -2.49 12.97 -9.07
CA THR A 128 -3.20 11.86 -9.72
C THR A 128 -2.33 10.60 -9.68
N PHE A 129 -2.94 9.43 -9.78
CA PHE A 129 -2.17 8.17 -9.93
C PHE A 129 -1.71 7.93 -11.38
N GLU A 130 -2.27 8.66 -12.34
CA GLU A 130 -1.90 8.60 -13.76
C GLU A 130 -0.91 9.71 -14.10
N ILE A 131 -0.07 9.50 -15.11
CA ILE A 131 0.79 10.61 -15.58
C ILE A 131 -0.11 11.62 -16.28
N SER A 132 -0.29 12.80 -15.68
CA SER A 132 -1.12 13.86 -16.23
C SER A 132 -0.46 15.22 -16.04
N ILE A 133 -0.50 16.05 -17.10
CA ILE A 133 -0.20 17.47 -17.01
C ILE A 133 -1.55 18.19 -17.02
N ARG A 134 -1.95 18.69 -15.85
CA ARG A 134 -3.22 19.40 -15.67
C ARG A 134 -3.18 20.80 -16.26
N LYS A 135 -4.34 21.40 -16.51
CA LYS A 135 -4.46 22.86 -16.67
C LYS A 135 -3.87 23.53 -15.42
N ASP A 136 -3.01 24.52 -15.61
CA ASP A 136 -2.24 25.21 -14.56
C ASP A 136 -1.24 24.33 -13.78
N HIS A 137 -0.77 23.22 -14.36
CA HIS A 137 0.24 22.39 -13.70
C HIS A 137 1.52 23.19 -13.46
N ARG A 138 1.92 23.25 -12.19
CA ARG A 138 3.18 23.86 -11.73
C ARG A 138 4.09 22.80 -11.15
N LEU A 139 5.40 22.99 -11.32
CA LEU A 139 6.39 22.11 -10.70
C LEU A 139 6.38 22.32 -9.18
N VAL A 140 5.91 21.32 -8.43
CA VAL A 140 5.89 21.34 -6.97
C VAL A 140 7.25 20.89 -6.44
N THR A 141 7.93 21.77 -5.71
CA THR A 141 9.31 21.54 -5.21
C THR A 141 9.42 21.59 -3.68
N THR A 142 8.30 21.78 -2.98
CA THR A 142 8.23 21.92 -1.52
C THR A 142 7.80 20.63 -0.84
N GLY A 143 7.98 20.54 0.48
CA GLY A 143 7.57 19.38 1.26
C GLY A 143 8.37 18.13 0.86
N PRO A 144 7.73 16.95 0.71
CA PRO A 144 8.43 15.72 0.33
C PRO A 144 9.22 15.82 -0.99
N TYR A 145 8.77 16.68 -1.93
CA TYR A 145 9.40 16.92 -3.22
C TYR A 145 10.71 17.74 -3.15
N GLY A 146 11.03 18.27 -1.97
CA GLY A 146 12.32 18.89 -1.69
C GLY A 146 13.40 17.89 -1.27
N VAL A 147 13.03 16.63 -1.00
CA VAL A 147 13.94 15.58 -0.51
C VAL A 147 14.28 14.58 -1.61
N VAL A 148 13.26 14.09 -2.30
CA VAL A 148 13.39 13.20 -3.47
C VAL A 148 12.39 13.64 -4.55
N ARG A 149 12.64 13.28 -5.80
CA ARG A 149 11.78 13.69 -6.93
C ARG A 149 10.42 12.97 -6.96
N HIS A 150 10.37 11.71 -6.52
CA HIS A 150 9.17 10.87 -6.55
C HIS A 150 8.79 10.31 -5.16
N PRO A 151 8.52 11.18 -4.16
CA PRO A 151 8.28 10.77 -2.77
C PRO A 151 7.04 9.87 -2.62
N SER A 152 6.01 10.08 -3.45
CA SER A 152 4.80 9.24 -3.44
C SER A 152 5.09 7.80 -3.89
N TYR A 153 6.08 7.59 -4.75
CA TYR A 153 6.52 6.26 -5.19
C TYR A 153 7.36 5.59 -4.12
N MET A 154 8.26 6.34 -3.46
CA MET A 154 8.96 5.88 -2.25
C MET A 154 7.96 5.41 -1.18
N GLY A 155 6.93 6.20 -0.88
CA GLY A 155 5.88 5.82 0.06
C GLY A 155 5.11 4.57 -0.38
N THR A 156 4.87 4.40 -1.68
CA THR A 156 4.24 3.19 -2.22
C THR A 156 5.10 1.95 -2.02
N LEU A 157 6.40 2.07 -2.29
CA LEU A 157 7.37 0.99 -2.10
C LEU A 157 7.43 0.58 -0.63
N ALA A 158 7.53 1.55 0.29
CA ALA A 158 7.51 1.31 1.72
C ALA A 158 6.25 0.56 2.16
N VAL A 159 5.06 1.01 1.71
CA VAL A 159 3.81 0.30 2.04
C VAL A 159 3.85 -1.13 1.52
N HIS A 160 4.19 -1.39 0.26
CA HIS A 160 4.17 -2.75 -0.30
C HIS A 160 5.18 -3.68 0.41
N ILE A 161 6.41 -3.21 0.68
CA ILE A 161 7.40 -3.99 1.44
C ILE A 161 6.83 -4.31 2.83
N GLY A 162 6.24 -3.31 3.50
CA GLY A 162 5.63 -3.50 4.80
C GLY A 162 4.48 -4.50 4.78
N MET A 163 3.71 -4.60 3.69
CA MET A 163 2.65 -5.60 3.51
C MET A 163 3.22 -7.03 3.47
N TYR A 164 4.32 -7.26 2.74
CA TYR A 164 5.00 -8.56 2.74
C TYR A 164 5.49 -8.92 4.15
N CYS A 165 6.06 -7.96 4.88
CA CYS A 165 6.50 -8.18 6.26
C CYS A 165 5.32 -8.47 7.21
N TRP A 166 4.22 -7.71 7.09
CA TRP A 166 3.04 -7.87 7.95
C TRP A 166 2.37 -9.23 7.75
N PHE A 167 1.95 -9.52 6.51
CA PHE A 167 1.20 -10.74 6.20
C PHE A 167 2.08 -11.98 6.11
N GLY A 168 3.35 -11.84 5.71
CA GLY A 168 4.30 -12.94 5.61
C GLY A 168 4.96 -13.34 6.94
N SER A 169 4.83 -12.51 7.98
CA SER A 169 5.37 -12.84 9.31
C SER A 169 4.63 -13.99 9.99
N ARG A 170 5.32 -14.66 10.91
CA ARG A 170 4.70 -15.59 11.85
C ARG A 170 3.67 -14.87 12.72
N GLY A 171 2.61 -15.59 13.05
CA GLY A 171 1.51 -15.09 13.86
C GLY A 171 0.57 -14.13 13.16
N SER A 172 0.67 -13.98 11.83
CA SER A 172 -0.40 -13.39 11.01
C SER A 172 -1.49 -14.43 10.75
N TRP A 173 -2.76 -14.03 10.77
CA TRP A 173 -3.84 -14.97 10.49
C TRP A 173 -3.74 -15.62 9.12
N LEU A 174 -3.26 -14.88 8.10
CA LEU A 174 -3.05 -15.44 6.76
C LEU A 174 -2.12 -16.67 6.78
N ARG A 175 -1.09 -16.65 7.64
CA ARG A 175 -0.09 -17.70 7.74
C ARG A 175 -0.52 -18.85 8.64
N GLU A 176 -1.18 -18.54 9.74
CA GLU A 176 -1.50 -19.53 10.79
C GLU A 176 -2.90 -20.16 10.62
N SER A 177 -3.78 -19.62 9.76
CA SER A 177 -5.13 -20.15 9.52
C SER A 177 -5.21 -21.43 8.67
N GLY A 178 -4.08 -21.93 8.16
CA GLY A 178 -4.05 -23.03 7.19
C GLY A 178 -4.58 -22.66 5.80
N LEU A 179 -5.00 -21.41 5.56
CA LEU A 179 -5.46 -20.97 4.23
C LEU A 179 -4.38 -21.18 3.16
N LEU A 180 -3.12 -20.89 3.51
CA LEU A 180 -1.96 -21.10 2.64
C LEU A 180 -1.57 -22.59 2.49
N ASP A 181 -2.21 -23.53 3.19
CA ASP A 181 -2.01 -24.96 2.94
C ASP A 181 -2.90 -25.48 1.81
N THR A 182 -4.02 -24.79 1.56
CA THR A 182 -4.90 -25.08 0.43
C THR A 182 -4.28 -24.62 -0.89
N VAL A 183 -4.54 -25.36 -1.97
CA VAL A 183 -4.12 -24.97 -3.33
C VAL A 183 -4.70 -23.60 -3.70
N GLY A 184 -5.99 -23.38 -3.40
CA GLY A 184 -6.68 -22.12 -3.70
C GLY A 184 -6.07 -20.92 -2.96
N GLY A 185 -5.71 -21.08 -1.68
CA GLY A 185 -5.05 -20.03 -0.90
C GLY A 185 -3.64 -19.72 -1.41
N ARG A 186 -2.84 -20.75 -1.74
CA ARG A 186 -1.50 -20.56 -2.34
C ARG A 186 -1.56 -19.82 -3.66
N VAL A 187 -2.41 -20.28 -4.58
CA VAL A 187 -2.60 -19.62 -5.89
C VAL A 187 -3.04 -18.17 -5.70
N SER A 188 -4.02 -17.92 -4.82
CA SER A 188 -4.50 -16.56 -4.54
C SER A 188 -3.39 -15.67 -3.97
N ALA A 189 -2.59 -16.18 -3.03
CA ALA A 189 -1.47 -15.45 -2.45
C ALA A 189 -0.38 -15.14 -3.49
N ILE A 190 -0.03 -16.11 -4.36
CA ILE A 190 0.94 -15.92 -5.45
C ILE A 190 0.43 -14.88 -6.45
N LEU A 191 -0.84 -14.94 -6.85
CA LEU A 191 -1.44 -13.97 -7.76
C LEU A 191 -1.43 -12.56 -7.15
N PHE A 192 -1.79 -12.44 -5.87
CA PHE A 192 -1.75 -11.17 -5.14
C PHE A 192 -0.32 -10.62 -5.05
N ALA A 193 0.64 -11.45 -4.65
CA ALA A 193 2.05 -11.08 -4.56
C ALA A 193 2.62 -10.66 -5.92
N THR A 194 2.33 -11.41 -6.99
CA THR A 194 2.75 -11.09 -8.36
C THR A 194 2.15 -9.76 -8.82
N SER A 195 0.87 -9.54 -8.53
CA SER A 195 0.16 -8.31 -8.83
C SER A 195 0.75 -7.10 -8.09
N MET A 196 1.14 -7.26 -6.82
CA MET A 196 1.82 -6.24 -6.02
C MET A 196 3.22 -5.93 -6.58
N THR A 197 4.03 -6.97 -6.86
CA THR A 197 5.36 -6.81 -7.45
C THR A 197 5.29 -6.14 -8.82
N GLY A 198 4.32 -6.51 -9.66
CA GLY A 198 4.11 -5.89 -10.98
C GLY A 198 3.87 -4.38 -10.89
N VAL A 199 3.15 -3.92 -9.87
CA VAL A 199 2.96 -2.47 -9.63
C VAL A 199 4.26 -1.80 -9.21
N LEU A 200 5.05 -2.40 -8.33
CA LEU A 200 6.34 -1.84 -7.93
C LEU A 200 7.29 -1.71 -9.11
N VAL A 201 7.42 -2.77 -9.92
CA VAL A 201 8.23 -2.75 -11.15
C VAL A 201 7.69 -1.71 -12.14
N GLY A 202 6.37 -1.60 -12.25
CA GLY A 202 5.71 -0.59 -13.08
C GLY A 202 6.07 0.84 -12.66
N LEU A 203 6.03 1.13 -11.36
CA LEU A 203 6.38 2.44 -10.80
C LEU A 203 7.87 2.78 -11.01
N LEU A 204 8.77 1.82 -10.76
CA LEU A 204 10.21 2.03 -10.98
C LEU A 204 10.52 2.33 -12.45
N ARG A 205 9.86 1.62 -13.38
CA ARG A 205 9.98 1.89 -14.82
C ARG A 205 9.33 3.20 -15.25
N ARG A 206 8.40 3.74 -14.46
CA ARG A 206 7.67 4.97 -14.73
C ARG A 206 8.46 6.23 -14.37
N VAL A 207 9.32 6.15 -13.36
CA VAL A 207 10.21 7.26 -12.92
C VAL A 207 10.92 7.97 -14.08
N PRO A 208 11.71 7.31 -14.95
CA PRO A 208 12.44 8.01 -16.01
C PRO A 208 11.52 8.63 -17.07
N VAL A 209 10.36 8.01 -17.30
CA VAL A 209 9.36 8.50 -18.26
C VAL A 209 8.71 9.78 -17.74
N GLU A 210 8.36 9.80 -16.46
CA GLU A 210 7.78 10.97 -15.80
C GLU A 210 8.80 12.10 -15.65
N ASP A 211 10.05 11.80 -15.29
CA ASP A 211 11.13 12.79 -15.27
C ASP A 211 11.35 13.43 -16.65
N ALA A 212 11.38 12.62 -17.71
CA ALA A 212 11.53 13.12 -19.07
C ALA A 212 10.34 13.99 -19.48
N MET A 213 9.13 13.64 -19.07
CA MET A 213 7.95 14.45 -19.31
C MET A 213 8.03 15.77 -18.53
N LEU A 214 8.32 15.74 -17.22
CA LEU A 214 8.46 16.94 -16.40
C LEU A 214 9.56 17.86 -16.95
N LYS A 215 10.69 17.30 -17.43
CA LYS A 215 11.74 18.06 -18.10
C LYS A 215 11.25 18.74 -19.37
N ARG A 216 10.50 18.03 -20.22
CA ARG A 216 9.93 18.60 -21.46
C ARG A 216 8.93 19.73 -21.16
N THR A 217 8.13 19.59 -20.11
CA THR A 217 7.11 20.57 -19.73
C THR A 217 7.71 21.81 -19.04
N PHE A 218 8.65 21.63 -18.10
CA PHE A 218 9.13 22.69 -17.22
C PHE A 218 10.55 23.21 -17.57
N GLY A 219 11.26 22.54 -18.48
CA GLY A 219 12.57 22.95 -19.00
C GLY A 219 13.56 23.35 -17.90
N LYS A 220 14.02 24.61 -17.93
CA LYS A 220 15.01 25.14 -16.98
C LYS A 220 14.57 25.04 -15.52
N GLN A 221 13.28 25.15 -15.22
CA GLN A 221 12.79 25.03 -13.84
C GLN A 221 13.04 23.61 -13.30
N TRP A 222 12.80 22.59 -14.13
CA TRP A 222 13.10 21.20 -13.79
C TRP A 222 14.61 21.00 -13.61
N ASP A 223 15.46 21.53 -14.50
CA ASP A 223 16.92 21.37 -14.39
C ASP A 223 17.50 22.03 -13.12
N VAL A 224 16.94 23.15 -12.67
CA VAL A 224 17.35 23.78 -11.40
C VAL A 224 16.90 22.94 -10.20
N TRP A 225 15.65 22.48 -10.20
CA TRP A 225 15.12 21.67 -9.11
C TRP A 225 15.79 20.29 -9.02
N ALA A 226 15.94 19.57 -10.13
CA ALA A 226 16.57 18.25 -10.19
C ALA A 226 18.05 18.28 -9.76
N ARG A 227 18.75 19.42 -9.94
CA ARG A 227 20.10 19.60 -9.38
C ARG A 227 20.11 19.73 -7.86
N ARG A 228 19.08 20.37 -7.27
CA ARG A 228 18.93 20.48 -5.81
C ARG A 228 18.43 19.18 -5.18
N VAL A 229 17.63 18.42 -5.93
CA VAL A 229 17.02 17.16 -5.50
C VAL A 229 17.48 16.04 -6.44
N PRO A 230 18.73 15.55 -6.31
CA PRO A 230 19.31 14.62 -7.28
C PRO A 230 18.65 13.23 -7.23
N TYR A 231 18.19 12.81 -6.06
CA TYR A 231 17.64 11.48 -5.84
C TYR A 231 16.20 11.36 -6.31
N ALA A 232 15.89 10.29 -7.04
CA ALA A 232 14.56 10.00 -7.54
C ALA A 232 13.65 9.42 -6.44
N LEU A 233 14.15 8.47 -5.65
CA LEU A 233 13.34 7.69 -4.70
C LEU A 233 13.99 7.54 -3.32
N VAL A 234 15.28 7.24 -3.26
CA VAL A 234 15.97 6.94 -2.01
C VAL A 234 17.18 7.88 -1.86
N PRO A 235 17.16 8.77 -0.85
CA PRO A 235 18.28 9.67 -0.60
C PRO A 235 19.60 8.91 -0.48
N GLY A 236 20.61 9.34 -1.22
CA GLY A 236 21.95 8.74 -1.21
C GLY A 236 22.12 7.49 -2.09
N LEU A 237 21.05 6.92 -2.66
CA LEU A 237 21.12 5.71 -3.48
C LEU A 237 20.61 5.89 -4.90
N TYR A 238 19.37 6.39 -5.05
CA TYR A 238 18.70 6.49 -6.34
C TYR A 238 17.74 7.66 -6.40
#